data_AF-A0A2H0XWX6-F1
#
_entry.id   AF-A0A2H0XWX6-F1
#
_cell.length_a   1.000
_cell.length_b   1.000
_cell.length_c   1.000
_cell.angle_alpha   90.00
_cell.angle_beta   90.00
_cell.angle_gamma   90.00
#
_symmetry.space_group_name_H-M   'P 1'
#
loop_
_entity.id
_entity.type
_entity.pdbx_description
1 polymer ?
#
loop_
_entity_poly.entity_id
_entity_poly.type
_entity_poly.pdbx_seq_one_letter_code
_entity_poly.pdbx_strand_id
1 'polypeptide(L)'
;MISKEPENFTVPVTKKCTKCGSEKPLTEFYKNKRSKDKTTSYCKACLDAYQKTYRQSEKGKAYHKAYNKIYNQSEKRKAYKKAYRQSEKGKASPQSEKRKAYKKAYQQSEKYKAYMRAYYQRRKTKTTVKELDAA
;
A
#
# COMPACT_ATOMS: atom_id res chain seq x y z
N MET A 1 25.12 26.80 56.80
CA MET A 1 25.33 27.00 55.35
C MET A 1 25.64 25.63 54.75
N ILE A 2 24.65 24.95 54.17
CA ILE A 2 24.88 23.62 53.57
C ILE A 2 25.15 23.85 52.09
N SER A 3 26.44 23.82 51.75
CA SER A 3 26.93 23.78 50.37
C SER A 3 26.53 22.44 49.76
N LYS A 4 25.45 22.40 48.98
CA LYS A 4 25.17 21.25 48.12
C LYS A 4 25.87 21.48 46.79
N GLU A 5 26.96 20.74 46.58
CA GLU A 5 27.64 20.62 45.29
C GLU A 5 26.69 20.06 44.23
N PRO A 6 26.81 20.47 42.95
CA PRO A 6 25.91 20.00 41.90
C PRO A 6 26.21 18.55 41.56
N GLU A 7 25.34 17.64 41.99
CA GLU A 7 25.40 16.23 41.63
C GLU A 7 25.35 16.09 40.09
N ASN A 8 26.46 15.60 39.55
CA ASN A 8 26.74 15.48 38.13
C ASN A 8 25.75 14.47 37.50
N PHE A 9 24.69 14.97 36.85
CA PHE A 9 23.67 14.14 36.21
C PHE A 9 24.22 13.51 34.93
N THR A 10 24.91 12.38 35.06
CA THR A 10 25.38 11.58 33.93
C THR A 10 24.16 10.94 33.25
N VAL A 11 23.75 11.50 32.11
CA VAL A 11 22.71 10.90 31.28
C VAL A 11 23.20 9.52 30.82
N PRO A 12 22.49 8.41 31.11
CA PRO A 12 22.91 7.09 30.71
C PRO A 12 23.00 7.03 29.18
N VAL A 13 24.21 6.81 28.66
CA VAL A 13 24.48 6.74 27.21
C VAL A 13 24.08 5.38 26.64
N THR A 14 23.95 4.37 27.50
CA THR A 14 23.59 3.00 27.17
C THR A 14 22.33 2.54 27.89
N LYS A 15 21.66 1.54 27.31
CA LYS A 15 20.45 0.93 27.83
C LYS A 15 20.42 -0.56 27.48
N LYS A 16 19.89 -1.36 28.40
CA LYS A 16 19.68 -2.81 28.19
C LYS A 16 18.39 -3.06 27.40
N CYS A 17 18.51 -3.83 26.32
CA CYS A 17 17.35 -4.28 25.55
C CYS A 17 16.58 -5.36 26.34
N THR A 18 15.29 -5.17 26.58
CA THR A 18 14.49 -6.15 27.33
C THR A 18 14.14 -7.42 26.52
N LYS A 19 14.42 -7.44 25.21
CA LYS A 19 14.19 -8.61 24.34
C LYS A 19 15.41 -9.50 24.17
N CYS A 20 16.59 -8.94 23.91
CA CYS A 20 17.82 -9.71 23.71
C CYS A 20 18.78 -9.65 24.91
N GLY A 21 18.50 -8.82 25.92
CA GLY A 21 19.33 -8.68 27.12
C GLY A 21 20.63 -7.90 26.94
N SER A 22 21.03 -7.53 25.71
CA SER A 22 22.29 -6.82 25.47
C SER A 22 22.20 -5.34 25.88
N GLU A 23 23.28 -4.83 26.47
CA GLU A 23 23.50 -3.39 26.67
C GLU A 23 23.97 -2.76 25.38
N LYS A 24 23.27 -1.71 24.95
CA LYS A 24 23.54 -1.00 23.70
C LYS A 24 23.45 0.50 23.92
N PRO A 25 24.15 1.33 23.11
CA PRO A 25 23.99 2.77 23.20
C PRO A 25 22.55 3.19 22.88
N LEU A 26 22.07 4.30 23.44
CA LEU A 26 20.73 4.83 23.19
C LEU A 26 20.44 5.08 21.69
N THR A 27 21.49 5.26 20.89
CA THR A 27 21.42 5.37 19.42
C THR A 27 20.89 4.10 18.74
N GLU A 28 21.02 2.93 19.38
CA GLU A 28 20.51 1.63 18.92
C GLU A 28 19.04 1.40 19.32
N PHE A 29 18.37 2.41 19.88
CA PHE A 29 16.95 2.37 20.23
C PHE A 29 16.19 3.43 19.41
N TYR A 30 14.90 3.20 19.20
CA TYR A 30 14.04 4.20 18.54
C TYR A 30 13.60 5.26 19.56
N LYS A 31 13.42 6.50 19.09
CA LYS A 31 12.88 7.58 19.93
C LYS A 31 11.42 7.32 20.26
N ASN A 32 11.07 7.36 21.54
CA ASN A 32 9.70 7.24 22.03
C ASN A 32 9.40 8.38 22.99
N LYS A 33 8.67 9.40 22.54
CA LYS A 33 8.35 10.58 23.36
C LYS A 33 7.52 10.27 24.60
N ARG A 34 6.87 9.10 24.65
CA ARG A 34 6.01 8.68 25.75
C ARG A 34 6.76 7.96 26.88
N SER A 35 8.00 7.52 26.65
CA SER A 35 8.80 6.87 27.70
C SER A 35 9.62 7.89 28.48
N LYS A 36 9.86 7.60 29.76
CA LYS A 36 10.64 8.44 30.70
C LYS A 36 12.02 8.78 30.14
N ASP A 37 12.66 7.77 29.57
CA ASP A 37 14.01 7.78 29.00
C ASP A 37 14.00 8.03 27.47
N LYS A 38 12.87 8.51 26.93
CA LYS A 38 12.67 8.97 25.53
C LYS A 38 13.06 7.96 24.44
N THR A 39 13.26 6.69 24.80
CA THR A 39 13.68 5.60 23.93
C THR A 39 12.81 4.35 24.11
N THR A 40 12.79 3.46 23.13
CA THR A 40 12.09 2.17 23.21
C THR A 40 12.75 1.22 24.22
N SER A 41 12.02 0.22 24.69
CA SER A 41 12.55 -0.86 25.55
C SER A 41 13.33 -1.93 24.76
N TYR A 42 12.97 -2.11 23.49
CA TYR A 42 13.66 -3.01 22.56
C TYR A 42 14.67 -2.23 21.71
N CYS A 43 15.82 -2.83 21.44
CA CYS A 43 16.76 -2.29 20.45
C CYS A 43 16.15 -2.37 19.04
N LYS A 44 16.68 -1.57 18.12
CA LYS A 44 16.22 -1.48 16.72
C LYS A 44 16.14 -2.85 16.07
N ALA A 45 17.22 -3.63 16.16
CA ALA A 45 17.27 -4.99 15.59
C ALA A 45 16.14 -5.90 16.08
N CYS A 46 15.87 -5.91 17.40
CA CYS A 46 14.78 -6.72 17.96
C CYS A 46 13.41 -6.22 17.52
N LEU A 47 13.21 -4.90 17.48
CA LEU A 47 11.95 -4.31 17.05
C LEU A 47 11.69 -4.55 15.57
N ASP A 48 12.71 -4.44 14.73
CA ASP A 48 12.62 -4.68 13.29
C ASP A 48 12.32 -6.15 12.99
N ALA A 49 12.98 -7.07 13.70
CA ALA A 49 12.69 -8.50 13.63
C ALA A 49 11.23 -8.79 14.04
N TYR A 50 10.78 -8.22 15.16
CA TYR A 50 9.40 -8.36 15.63
C TYR A 50 8.37 -7.80 14.64
N GLN A 51 8.62 -6.60 14.10
CA GLN A 51 7.72 -6.00 13.11
C GLN A 51 7.69 -6.82 11.82
N LYS A 52 8.83 -7.35 11.37
CA LYS A 52 8.91 -8.20 10.18
C LYS A 52 8.09 -9.48 10.36
N THR A 53 8.26 -10.18 11.49
CA THR A 53 7.49 -11.40 11.77
C THR A 53 6.00 -11.11 11.93
N TYR A 54 5.63 -10.02 12.61
CA TYR A 54 4.24 -9.61 12.72
C TYR A 54 3.61 -9.31 11.35
N ARG A 55 4.29 -8.54 10.49
CA ARG A 55 3.83 -8.25 9.11
C ARG A 55 3.64 -9.52 8.27
N GLN A 56 4.47 -10.53 8.49
CA GLN A 56 4.39 -11.83 7.81
C GLN A 56 3.35 -12.78 8.44
N SER A 57 2.92 -12.54 9.67
CA SER A 57 1.86 -13.31 10.32
C SER A 57 0.51 -13.10 9.63
N GLU A 58 -0.39 -14.08 9.73
CA GLU A 58 -1.74 -13.98 9.15
C GLU A 58 -2.54 -12.80 9.76
N LYS A 59 -2.39 -12.56 11.07
CA LYS A 59 -3.01 -11.40 11.73
C LYS A 59 -2.49 -10.07 11.17
N GLY A 60 -1.18 -9.93 11.00
CA GLY A 60 -0.58 -8.72 10.44
C GLY A 60 -0.96 -8.48 8.98
N LYS A 61 -0.96 -9.54 8.16
CA LYS A 61 -1.44 -9.48 6.77
C LYS A 61 -2.91 -9.06 6.70
N ALA A 62 -3.77 -9.67 7.52
CA ALA A 62 -5.20 -9.34 7.58
C ALA A 62 -5.41 -7.87 7.99
N TYR A 63 -4.70 -7.42 9.03
CA TYR A 63 -4.72 -6.03 9.47
C TYR A 63 -4.32 -5.07 8.34
N HIS A 64 -3.17 -5.29 7.69
CA HIS A 64 -2.69 -4.42 6.62
C HIS A 64 -3.62 -4.45 5.40
N LYS A 65 -4.22 -5.60 5.07
CA LYS A 65 -5.21 -5.71 4.00
C LYS A 65 -6.44 -4.86 4.30
N ALA A 66 -7.00 -4.96 5.51
CA ALA A 66 -8.15 -4.17 5.94
C ALA A 66 -7.83 -2.66 5.95
N TYR A 67 -6.69 -2.29 6.54
CA TYR A 67 -6.20 -0.91 6.56
C TYR A 67 -6.03 -0.34 5.14
N ASN A 68 -5.34 -1.07 4.26
CA ASN A 68 -5.11 -0.62 2.88
C ASN A 68 -6.41 -0.53 2.09
N LYS A 69 -7.41 -1.38 2.35
CA LYS A 69 -8.73 -1.30 1.73
C LYS A 69 -9.40 0.03 2.06
N ILE A 70 -9.45 0.39 3.35
CA ILE A 70 -10.03 1.66 3.82
C ILE A 70 -9.24 2.84 3.28
N TYR A 71 -7.91 2.82 3.40
CA TYR A 71 -7.05 3.90 2.92
C TYR A 71 -7.18 4.13 1.41
N ASN A 72 -7.24 3.07 0.60
CA ASN A 72 -7.43 3.19 -0.85
C ASN A 72 -8.82 3.71 -1.24
N GLN A 73 -9.81 3.53 -0.38
CA GLN A 73 -11.15 4.06 -0.55
C GLN A 73 -11.29 5.51 -0.04
N SER A 74 -10.31 6.02 0.72
CA SER A 74 -10.35 7.41 1.18
C SER A 74 -10.41 8.40 0.01
N GLU A 75 -11.20 9.45 0.17
CA GLU A 75 -11.38 10.49 -0.86
C GLU A 75 -10.05 11.16 -1.20
N LYS A 76 -9.19 11.42 -0.20
CA LYS A 76 -7.83 11.92 -0.40
C LYS A 76 -7.03 11.02 -1.34
N ARG A 77 -7.06 9.69 -1.14
CA ARG A 77 -6.30 8.76 -1.95
C ARG A 77 -6.87 8.61 -3.35
N LYS A 78 -8.20 8.59 -3.50
CA LYS A 78 -8.89 8.58 -4.79
C LYS A 78 -8.59 9.85 -5.59
N ALA A 79 -8.70 11.02 -4.97
CA ALA A 79 -8.40 12.31 -5.57
C ALA A 79 -6.94 12.38 -6.04
N TYR A 80 -5.99 11.96 -5.19
CA TYR A 80 -4.58 11.85 -5.58
C TYR A 80 -4.40 10.95 -6.80
N LYS A 81 -5.01 9.75 -6.82
CA LYS A 81 -4.85 8.81 -7.96
C LYS A 81 -5.44 9.40 -9.24
N LYS A 82 -6.59 10.09 -9.14
CA LYS A 82 -7.22 10.78 -10.28
C LYS A 82 -6.32 11.89 -10.81
N ALA A 83 -5.83 12.77 -9.94
CA ALA A 83 -4.92 13.86 -10.31
C ALA A 83 -3.63 13.32 -10.95
N TYR A 84 -3.02 12.28 -10.36
CA TYR A 84 -1.81 11.65 -10.91
C TYR A 84 -2.05 11.09 -12.31
N ARG A 85 -3.17 10.39 -12.55
CA ARG A 85 -3.52 9.85 -13.88
C ARG A 85 -3.70 10.95 -14.94
N GLN A 86 -4.18 12.12 -14.52
CA GLN A 86 -4.40 13.27 -15.41
C GLN A 86 -3.15 14.12 -15.61
N SER A 87 -2.13 13.99 -14.75
CA SER A 87 -0.85 14.67 -14.89
C SER A 87 -0.07 14.20 -16.12
N GLU A 88 0.81 15.06 -16.62
CA GLU A 88 1.71 14.75 -17.74
C GLU A 88 2.53 13.48 -17.47
N LYS A 89 3.09 13.33 -16.27
CA LYS A 89 3.85 12.14 -15.86
C LYS A 89 2.99 10.87 -15.86
N GLY A 90 1.72 10.96 -15.47
CA GLY A 90 0.80 9.84 -15.45
C GLY A 90 0.39 9.39 -16.86
N LYS A 91 0.16 10.34 -17.77
CA LYS A 91 -0.17 10.07 -19.17
C LYS A 91 1.02 9.55 -19.96
N ALA A 92 2.19 10.15 -19.77
CA ALA A 92 3.46 9.78 -20.41
C ALA A 92 4.02 8.41 -19.93
N SER A 93 3.39 7.76 -18.95
CA SER A 93 3.79 6.42 -18.54
C SER A 93 3.75 5.44 -19.72
N PRO A 94 4.88 4.78 -20.07
CA PRO A 94 4.98 3.89 -21.24
C PRO A 94 3.94 2.77 -21.24
N GLN A 95 3.53 2.33 -20.05
CA GLN A 95 2.53 1.29 -19.87
C GLN A 95 1.12 1.73 -20.30
N SER A 96 0.83 3.02 -20.24
CA SER A 96 -0.47 3.58 -20.65
C SER A 96 -0.59 3.63 -22.18
N GLU A 97 0.44 4.12 -22.87
CA GLU A 97 0.47 4.22 -24.33
C GLU A 97 0.55 2.85 -25.01
N LYS A 98 1.42 1.95 -24.53
CA LYS A 98 1.52 0.57 -25.05
C LYS A 98 0.19 -0.18 -24.90
N ARG A 99 -0.51 0.00 -23.78
CA ARG A 99 -1.82 -0.63 -23.53
C ARG A 99 -2.92 -0.05 -24.44
N LYS A 100 -2.92 1.27 -24.69
CA LYS A 100 -3.83 1.91 -25.64
C LYS A 100 -3.59 1.41 -27.06
N ALA A 101 -2.32 1.35 -27.50
CA ALA A 101 -1.93 0.83 -28.80
C ALA A 101 -2.35 -0.63 -29.00
N TYR A 102 -2.06 -1.50 -28.02
CA TYR A 102 -2.49 -2.89 -28.03
C TYR A 102 -4.02 -3.03 -28.13
N LYS A 103 -4.77 -2.28 -27.32
CA LYS A 103 -6.24 -2.29 -27.34
C LYS A 103 -6.77 -1.87 -28.72
N LYS A 104 -6.20 -0.82 -29.30
CA LYS A 104 -6.57 -0.33 -30.64
C LYS A 104 -6.29 -1.37 -31.72
N ALA A 105 -5.10 -1.97 -31.71
CA ALA A 105 -4.73 -3.04 -32.64
C ALA A 105 -5.65 -4.25 -32.52
N TYR A 106 -5.96 -4.67 -31.29
CA TYR A 106 -6.90 -5.78 -31.05
C TYR A 106 -8.31 -5.47 -31.58
N GLN A 107 -8.82 -4.25 -31.37
CA GLN A 107 -10.12 -3.83 -31.91
C GLN A 107 -10.14 -3.77 -33.44
N GLN A 108 -9.00 -3.49 -34.07
CA GLN A 108 -8.86 -3.47 -35.52
C GLN A 108 -8.61 -4.86 -36.12
N SER A 109 -8.29 -5.85 -35.29
CA SER A 109 -8.02 -7.21 -35.76
C SER A 109 -9.25 -7.82 -36.43
N GLU A 110 -9.01 -8.61 -37.47
CA GLU A 110 -10.08 -9.35 -38.16
C GLU A 110 -10.82 -10.30 -37.22
N LYS A 111 -10.11 -10.86 -36.23
CA LYS A 111 -10.71 -11.67 -35.17
C LYS A 111 -11.78 -10.90 -34.38
N TYR A 112 -11.48 -9.66 -33.98
CA TYR A 112 -12.44 -8.82 -33.24
C TYR A 112 -13.60 -8.37 -34.14
N LYS A 113 -13.32 -7.97 -35.38
CA LYS A 113 -14.37 -7.61 -36.35
C LYS A 113 -15.31 -8.78 -36.64
N ALA A 114 -14.77 -9.99 -36.85
CA ALA A 114 -15.55 -11.20 -37.05
C ALA A 114 -16.42 -11.54 -35.82
N TYR A 115 -15.84 -11.44 -34.61
CA TYR A 115 -16.59 -11.58 -33.37
C TYR A 115 -17.76 -10.61 -33.27
N MET A 116 -17.52 -9.31 -33.54
CA MET A 116 -18.56 -8.27 -33.48
C MET A 116 -19.65 -8.50 -34.53
N ARG A 117 -19.29 -8.87 -35.77
CA ARG A 117 -20.27 -9.24 -36.81
C ARG A 117 -21.15 -10.40 -36.35
N ALA A 118 -20.55 -11.49 -35.87
CA ALA A 118 -21.29 -12.65 -35.36
C ALA A 118 -22.16 -12.32 -34.13
N TYR A 119 -21.73 -11.40 -33.28
CA TYR A 119 -22.52 -10.89 -32.16
C TYR A 119 -23.78 -10.15 -32.64
N TYR A 120 -23.64 -9.21 -33.58
CA TYR A 120 -24.79 -8.45 -34.10
C TYR A 120 -25.76 -9.31 -34.91
N GLN A 121 -25.26 -10.26 -35.71
CA GLN A 121 -26.13 -11.18 -36.45
C GLN A 121 -26.98 -12.02 -35.50
N ARG A 122 -26.38 -12.62 -34.45
CA ARG A 122 -27.13 -13.37 -33.43
C ARG A 122 -28.14 -12.50 -32.66
N ARG A 123 -27.80 -11.24 -32.41
CA ARG A 123 -28.73 -10.32 -31.74
C ARG A 123 -29.91 -9.99 -32.64
N LYS A 124 -29.66 -9.73 -33.93
CA LYS A 124 -30.71 -9.46 -34.93
C LYS A 124 -31.63 -10.66 -35.10
N THR A 125 -31.10 -11.86 -35.27
CA THR A 125 -31.93 -13.09 -35.40
C THR A 125 -32.76 -13.35 -34.14
N LYS A 126 -32.20 -13.10 -32.95
CA LYS A 126 -32.94 -13.23 -31.69
C LYS A 126 -34.08 -12.22 -31.55
N THR A 127 -33.91 -11.00 -32.06
CA THR A 127 -34.97 -10.00 -32.09
C THR A 127 -36.06 -10.38 -33.09
N THR A 128 -35.70 -10.81 -34.31
CA THR A 128 -36.68 -11.17 -35.34
C THR A 128 -37.49 -12.41 -34.96
N VAL A 129 -36.89 -13.42 -34.33
CA VAL A 129 -37.63 -14.60 -33.84
C VAL A 129 -38.65 -14.19 -32.77
N LYS A 130 -38.28 -13.29 -31.84
CA LYS A 130 -39.22 -12.78 -30.85
C LYS A 130 -40.38 -11.97 -31.44
N GLU A 131 -40.16 -11.27 -32.54
CA GLU A 131 -41.20 -10.51 -33.23
C GLU A 131 -42.15 -11.43 -34.01
N LEU A 132 -41.64 -12.54 -34.56
CA LEU A 132 -42.46 -13.58 -35.22
C LEU A 132 -43.27 -14.41 -34.21
N ASP A 133 -42.71 -14.72 -33.04
CA ASP A 133 -43.41 -15.47 -31.98
C ASP A 133 -44.48 -14.63 -31.25
N ALA A 134 -44.51 -13.31 -31.47
CA ALA A 134 -45.44 -12.37 -30.83
C ALA A 134 -46.58 -11.88 -31.77
N ALA A 135 -46.62 -12.37 -33.01
CA ALA A 135 -47.64 -12.10 -34.02
C ALA A 135 -48.59 -13.29 -34.18
#